data_AF-A0A2V8N019-F1
#
_entry.id   AF-A0A2V8N019-F1
#
_cell.length_a   1.000
_cell.length_b   1.000
_cell.length_c   1.000
_cell.angle_alpha   90.00
_cell.angle_beta   90.00
_cell.angle_gamma   90.00
#
_symmetry.space_group_name_H-M   'P 1'
#
loop_
_entity.id
_entity.type
_entity.pdbx_description
1 polymer ?
#
loop_
_entity_poly.entity_id
_entity_poly.type
_entity_poly.pdbx_seq_one_letter_code
_entity_poly.pdbx_strand_id
1 'polypeptide(L)' 'MPVEEQLEHIRRGAVEVIREEELVEKLKRAHKTGKPLRVKAGFDPTAPDIHVGHTVLMR' A
#
# COMPACT_ATOMS: atom_id res chain seq x y z
N MET A 1 -8.17 -11.44 -7.10
CA MET A 1 -6.89 -10.98 -7.65
C MET A 1 -5.78 -11.87 -7.12
N PRO A 2 -5.01 -12.56 -7.98
CA PRO A 2 -3.77 -13.23 -7.61
C PRO A 2 -2.79 -12.30 -6.89
N VAL A 3 -1.78 -12.86 -6.21
CA VAL A 3 -0.82 -12.06 -5.43
C VAL A 3 0.09 -11.25 -6.37
N GLU A 4 0.41 -11.80 -7.52
CA GLU A 4 1.26 -11.18 -8.54
C GLU A 4 0.58 -9.94 -9.12
N GLU A 5 -0.71 -10.04 -9.46
CA GLU A 5 -1.52 -8.91 -9.94
C GLU A 5 -1.66 -7.83 -8.84
N GLN A 6 -1.86 -8.23 -7.57
CA GLN A 6 -1.83 -7.30 -6.44
C GLN A 6 -0.50 -6.54 -6.32
N LEU A 7 0.62 -7.24 -6.50
CA LEU A 7 1.94 -6.65 -6.41
C LEU A 7 2.19 -5.65 -7.55
N GLU A 8 1.76 -5.96 -8.77
CA GLU A 8 1.83 -5.02 -9.90
C GLU A 8 1.06 -3.73 -9.63
N HIS A 9 -0.15 -3.84 -9.05
CA HIS A 9 -0.93 -2.66 -8.65
C HIS A 9 -0.22 -1.82 -7.60
N ILE A 10 0.37 -2.43 -6.57
CA ILE A 10 1.06 -1.71 -5.50
C ILE A 10 2.34 -1.02 -6.02
N ARG A 11 3.07 -1.67 -6.94
CA ARG A 11 4.28 -1.08 -7.55
C ARG A 11 3.97 0.11 -8.44
N ARG A 12 2.76 0.17 -9.02
CA ARG A 12 2.40 1.21 -9.99
C ARG A 12 2.37 2.59 -9.32
N GLY A 13 3.34 3.43 -9.64
CA GLY A 13 3.46 4.79 -9.10
C GLY A 13 4.16 4.85 -7.73
N ALA A 14 4.58 3.71 -7.19
CA ALA A 14 5.51 3.68 -6.06
C ALA A 14 6.92 4.02 -6.55
N VAL A 15 7.61 4.87 -5.80
CA VAL A 15 9.03 5.17 -6.08
C VAL A 15 9.91 3.98 -5.70
N GLU A 16 9.61 3.32 -4.59
CA GLU A 16 10.36 2.18 -4.07
C GLU A 16 9.46 1.30 -3.19
N VAL A 17 9.72 -0.01 -3.18
CA VAL A 17 9.12 -0.97 -2.23
C VAL A 17 10.23 -1.64 -1.44
N ILE A 18 10.36 -1.27 -0.17
CA ILE A 18 11.39 -1.82 0.71
C ILE A 18 10.94 -3.22 1.18
N ARG A 19 11.80 -4.23 0.99
CA ARG A 19 11.58 -5.64 1.40
C ARG A 19 10.32 -6.23 0.76
N GLU A 20 10.28 -6.18 -0.55
CA GLU A 20 9.16 -6.63 -1.35
C GLU A 20 8.79 -8.10 -1.13
N GLU A 21 9.78 -8.95 -0.87
CA GLU A 21 9.55 -10.36 -0.56
C GLU A 21 8.69 -10.51 0.71
N GLU A 22 8.88 -9.64 1.72
CA GLU A 22 8.04 -9.63 2.92
C GLU A 22 6.61 -9.18 2.60
N LEU A 23 6.44 -8.21 1.70
CA LEU A 23 5.12 -7.78 1.22
C LEU A 23 4.39 -8.94 0.52
N VAL A 24 5.08 -9.70 -0.33
CA VAL A 24 4.53 -10.88 -1.01
C VAL A 24 4.05 -11.92 -0.01
N GLU A 25 4.85 -12.25 1.01
CA GLU A 25 4.45 -13.22 2.04
C GLU A 25 3.26 -12.73 2.87
N LYS A 26 3.18 -11.43 3.14
CA LYS A 26 2.03 -10.79 3.78
C LYS A 26 0.77 -10.89 2.92
N LEU A 27 0.87 -10.65 1.61
CA LEU A 27 -0.25 -10.77 0.65
C LEU A 27 -0.73 -12.21 0.53
N LYS A 28 0.18 -13.19 0.41
CA LYS A 28 -0.16 -14.62 0.41
C LYS A 28 -0.91 -15.03 1.67
N ARG A 29 -0.42 -14.60 2.84
CA ARG A 29 -1.09 -14.86 4.12
C ARG A 29 -2.49 -14.23 4.16
N ALA A 30 -2.63 -12.98 3.73
CA ALA A 30 -3.92 -12.30 3.70
C ALA A 30 -4.91 -13.03 2.77
N HIS A 31 -4.46 -13.44 1.59
CA HIS A 31 -5.24 -14.19 0.62
C HIS A 31 -5.69 -15.55 1.18
N LYS A 32 -4.77 -16.30 1.80
CA LYS A 32 -5.07 -17.62 2.40
C LYS A 32 -6.00 -17.55 3.61
N THR A 33 -5.87 -16.50 4.43
CA THR A 33 -6.62 -16.40 5.70
C THR A 33 -7.90 -15.58 5.60
N GLY A 34 -8.10 -14.85 4.50
CA GLY A 34 -9.17 -13.86 4.36
C GLY A 34 -9.03 -12.65 5.27
N LYS A 35 -7.92 -12.53 6.02
CA LYS A 35 -7.67 -11.40 6.94
C LYS A 35 -6.91 -10.30 6.19
N PRO A 36 -7.47 -9.09 6.04
CA PRO A 36 -6.82 -8.02 5.30
C PRO A 36 -5.55 -7.51 5.98
N LEU A 37 -4.64 -6.94 5.20
CA LEU A 37 -3.46 -6.26 5.72
C LEU A 37 -3.86 -4.94 6.38
N ARG A 38 -3.14 -4.57 7.44
CA ARG A 38 -3.25 -3.26 8.06
C ARG A 38 -2.26 -2.33 7.39
N VAL A 39 -2.76 -1.31 6.68
CA VAL A 39 -1.96 -0.26 6.06
C VAL A 39 -2.04 0.99 6.95
N LYS A 40 -0.89 1.59 7.26
CA LYS A 40 -0.81 2.80 8.08
C LYS A 40 -0.24 3.94 7.26
N ALA A 41 -0.98 5.05 7.22
CA ALA A 41 -0.55 6.33 6.67
C ALA A 41 -0.70 7.40 7.75
N GLY A 42 0.31 8.26 7.92
CA GLY A 42 0.27 9.39 8.83
C GLY A 42 -0.02 10.68 8.07
N PHE A 43 -0.81 11.57 8.68
CA PHE A 43 -1.07 12.92 8.17
C PHE A 43 -0.72 13.92 9.27
N ASP A 44 -0.03 15.00 8.90
CA ASP A 44 0.36 16.05 9.84
C ASP A 44 -0.85 16.95 10.16
N PRO A 45 -1.29 17.03 11.43
CA PRO A 45 -2.42 17.87 11.79
C PRO A 45 -2.10 19.37 11.84
N THR A 46 -0.83 19.78 11.76
CA THR A 46 -0.40 21.19 11.87
C THR A 46 -0.54 21.98 10.58
N ALA A 47 -0.63 21.29 9.43
CA ALA A 47 -0.84 21.88 8.11
C ALA A 47 -2.23 21.49 7.58
N PRO A 48 -3.26 22.36 7.70
CA PRO A 48 -4.63 22.02 7.30
C PRO A 48 -4.85 22.07 5.78
N ASP A 49 -3.91 22.62 5.01
CA ASP A 49 -4.05 22.82 3.57
C ASP A 49 -3.89 21.50 2.80
N ILE A 50 -5.03 20.89 2.44
CA ILE A 50 -5.06 19.69 1.60
C ILE A 50 -5.18 20.07 0.13
N HIS A 51 -4.13 19.78 -0.65
CA HIS A 51 -4.16 19.86 -2.12
C HIS A 51 -4.00 18.47 -2.79
N VAL A 52 -4.11 18.43 -4.12
CA VAL A 52 -4.04 17.20 -4.94
C VAL A 52 -2.78 16.35 -4.73
N GLY A 53 -1.66 16.93 -4.29
CA GLY A 53 -0.48 16.14 -3.91
C GLY A 53 -0.75 15.09 -2.82
N HIS A 54 -1.66 15.36 -1.87
CA HIS A 54 -2.00 14.40 -0.81
C HIS A 54 -2.81 13.20 -1.32
N THR A 55 -3.46 13.32 -2.49
CA THR A 55 -4.23 12.22 -3.07
C THR A 55 -3.34 11.17 -3.75
N VAL A 56 -2.06 11.46 -3.98
CA VAL A 56 -1.12 10.49 -4.55
C VAL A 56 -1.00 9.25 -3.65
N LEU A 57 -1.05 9.42 -2.33
CA LEU A 57 -1.04 8.32 -1.36
C LEU A 57 -2.35 7.52 -1.33
N MET A 58 -3.47 8.09 -1.80
CA MET A 58 -4.80 7.49 -1.74
C MET A 58 -5.21 6.78 -3.04
N ARG A 59 -4.33 6.79 -4.05
CA ARG A 59 -4.59 6.23 -5.38
C ARG A 59 -4.24 4.74 -5.47
#